data_AF-A0A1M4Z689-F1
#
_entry.id   AF-A0A1M4Z689-F1
#
_cell.length_a   1.000
_cell.length_b   1.000
_cell.length_c   1.000
_cell.angle_alpha   90.00
_cell.angle_beta   90.00
_cell.angle_gamma   90.00
#
_symmetry.space_group_name_H-M   'P 1'
#
loop_
_entity.id
_entity.type
_entity.pdbx_description
1 polymer ?
#
loop_
_entity_poly.entity_id
_entity_poly.type
_entity_poly.pdbx_seq_one_letter_code
_entity_poly.pdbx_strand_id
1 'polypeptide(L)' 'MNIIIKESKIQFKNPQIGQPTRAIKEHYNGRRIVADIDGEERMLRFKKDEMPFVADEDDMILAIEQRLVVEQ' A
#
# COMPACT_ATOMS: atom_id res chain seq x y z
N MET A 1 -4.91 3.27 -18.47
CA MET A 1 -3.74 3.49 -17.59
C MET A 1 -2.93 2.21 -17.62
N ASN A 2 -1.65 2.28 -17.94
CA ASN A 2 -0.75 1.13 -17.79
C ASN A 2 -0.12 1.22 -16.40
N ILE A 3 -0.51 0.30 -15.49
CA ILE A 3 -0.01 0.26 -14.12
C ILE A 3 0.79 -1.03 -13.96
N ILE A 4 2.08 -0.91 -13.67
CA ILE A 4 2.97 -2.05 -13.42
C ILE A 4 3.51 -1.93 -11.99
N ILE A 5 3.11 -2.85 -11.12
CA ILE A 5 3.63 -2.88 -9.74
C ILE A 5 5.06 -3.42 -9.78
N LYS A 6 6.02 -2.57 -9.40
CA LYS A 6 7.44 -2.95 -9.29
C LYS A 6 7.77 -3.51 -7.91
N GLU A 7 7.23 -2.89 -6.86
CA GLU A 7 7.53 -3.26 -5.48
C GLU A 7 6.31 -3.05 -4.58
N SER A 8 6.08 -3.98 -3.65
CA SER A 8 5.09 -3.86 -2.59
C SER A 8 5.73 -4.20 -1.24
N LYS A 9 5.62 -3.27 -0.28
CA LYS A 9 6.18 -3.40 1.07
C LYS A 9 5.11 -3.15 2.12
N ILE A 10 4.83 -4.18 2.93
CA ILE A 10 3.95 -4.08 4.09
C ILE A 10 4.68 -3.30 5.20
N GLN A 11 3.96 -2.36 5.82
CA GLN A 11 4.43 -1.61 6.96
C GLN A 11 3.77 -2.15 8.23
N PHE A 12 4.60 -2.54 9.20
CA PHE A 12 4.15 -2.94 10.52
C PHE A 12 4.45 -1.85 11.54
N LYS A 13 3.54 -1.62 12.46
CA LYS A 13 3.69 -0.73 13.62
C LYS A 13 2.92 -1.34 14.79
N ASN A 14 3.59 -1.49 15.94
CA ASN A 14 2.89 -1.91 17.15
C ASN A 14 1.85 -0.82 17.55
N PRO A 15 0.57 -1.18 17.75
CA PRO A 15 -0.43 -0.23 18.23
C PRO A 15 -0.12 0.30 19.64
N GLN A 16 0.62 -0.44 20.45
CA GLN A 16 1.10 -0.02 21.78
C GLN A 16 2.49 0.60 21.69
N ILE A 17 2.61 1.85 22.12
CA ILE A 17 3.88 2.60 22.10
C ILE A 17 4.86 1.96 23.08
N GLY A 18 6.10 1.76 22.64
CA GLY A 18 7.18 1.18 23.45
C GLY A 18 7.25 -0.34 23.42
N GLN A 19 6.34 -1.02 22.72
CA GLN A 19 6.33 -2.47 22.56
C GLN A 19 6.94 -2.90 21.22
N PRO A 20 7.55 -4.10 21.12
CA PRO A 20 8.21 -4.55 19.89
C PRO A 20 7.22 -4.77 18.75
N THR A 21 7.60 -4.38 17.53
CA THR A 21 6.78 -4.61 16.33
C THR A 21 6.96 -6.04 15.81
N ARG A 22 5.85 -6.69 15.44
CA ARG A 22 5.81 -8.05 14.88
C ARG A 22 5.20 -8.02 13.48
N ALA A 23 5.61 -8.96 12.62
CA ALA A 23 5.05 -9.13 11.28
C ALA A 23 3.72 -9.89 11.31
N ILE A 24 2.74 -9.35 12.03
CA ILE A 24 1.39 -9.94 12.20
C ILE A 24 0.31 -8.95 11.81
N LYS A 25 -0.88 -9.44 11.47
CA LYS A 25 -2.03 -8.63 11.05
C LYS A 25 -2.40 -7.52 12.06
N GLU A 26 -2.29 -7.78 13.35
CA GLU A 26 -2.59 -6.79 14.41
C GLU A 26 -1.66 -5.58 14.40
N HIS A 27 -0.43 -5.77 13.90
CA HIS A 27 0.56 -4.69 13.76
C HIS A 27 0.52 -4.08 12.36
N TYR A 28 -0.42 -4.46 11.50
CA TYR A 28 -0.51 -3.91 10.16
C TYR A 28 -0.85 -2.42 10.19
N ASN A 29 0.01 -1.61 9.58
CA ASN A 29 -0.12 -0.16 9.55
C ASN A 29 -0.48 0.37 8.15
N GLY A 30 -0.17 -0.42 7.11
CA GLY A 30 -0.42 -0.04 5.73
C GLY A 30 0.55 -0.71 4.78
N ARG A 31 0.54 -0.27 3.52
CA ARG A 31 1.38 -0.80 2.45
C ARG A 31 1.95 0.36 1.63
N ARG A 32 3.23 0.24 1.30
CA ARG A 32 3.89 1.13 0.33
C ARG A 32 4.02 0.35 -0.98
N ILE A 33 3.57 0.96 -2.07
CA ILE A 33 3.65 0.39 -3.40
C ILE A 33 4.46 1.34 -4.27
N VAL A 34 5.42 0.79 -5.02
CA VAL A 34 6.10 1.48 -6.10
C VAL A 34 5.56 0.90 -7.39
N ALA A 35 4.94 1.73 -8.20
CA ALA A 35 4.33 1.35 -9.46
C ALA A 35 4.80 2.27 -10.58
N ASP A 36 4.98 1.70 -11.76
CA ASP A 36 5.14 2.44 -13.00
C ASP A 36 3.75 2.76 -13.54
N ILE A 37 3.44 4.04 -13.74
CA ILE A 37 2.15 4.51 -14.23
C ILE A 37 2.41 5.27 -15.51
N ASP A 38 2.06 4.65 -16.64
CA ASP A 38 2.23 5.21 -17.98
C ASP A 38 3.68 5.70 -18.27
N GLY A 39 4.69 5.00 -17.73
CA GLY A 39 6.11 5.33 -17.90
C GLY A 39 6.70 6.20 -16.78
N GLU A 40 5.90 6.65 -15.83
CA GLU A 40 6.37 7.37 -14.64
C GLU A 40 6.37 6.48 -13.39
N GLU A 41 7.53 6.35 -12.74
CA GLU A 41 7.61 5.67 -11.47
C GLU A 41 7.03 6.53 -10.36
N ARG A 42 5.98 6.01 -9.71
CA ARG A 42 5.31 6.65 -8.59
C ARG A 42 5.35 5.78 -7.35
N MET A 43 5.50 6.46 -6.23
CA MET A 43 5.54 5.85 -4.92
C MET A 43 4.29 6.21 -4.14
N LEU A 44 3.47 5.21 -3.88
CA LEU A 44 2.17 5.36 -3.24
C LEU A 44 2.22 4.75 -1.85
N ARG A 45 1.64 5.47 -0.88
CA ARG A 45 1.49 4.99 0.50
C ARG A 45 0.00 4.84 0.77
N PHE A 46 -0.35 3.65 1.24
CA PHE A 46 -1.69 3.29 1.65
C PHE A 46 -1.70 3.00 3.13
N LYS A 47 -2.61 3.63 3.87
CA LYS A 47 -2.86 3.30 5.28
C LYS A 47 -3.66 2.01 5.37
N LYS A 48 -3.69 1.41 6.57
CA LYS A 48 -4.48 0.21 6.85
C LYS A 48 -5.98 0.33 6.50
N ASP A 49 -6.52 1.56 6.52
CA ASP A 49 -7.92 1.85 6.20
C ASP A 49 -8.16 1.95 4.68
N GLU A 50 -7.10 2.21 3.90
CA GLU A 50 -7.15 2.33 2.44
C GLU A 50 -6.81 1.00 1.75
N MET A 51 -6.04 0.14 2.42
CA MET A 51 -5.65 -1.15 1.88
C MET A 51 -5.55 -2.21 2.96
N PRO A 52 -6.30 -3.30 2.89
CA PRO A 52 -6.29 -4.34 3.90
C PRO A 52 -4.97 -5.12 3.93
N PHE A 53 -4.71 -5.81 5.05
CA PHE A 53 -3.52 -6.66 5.20
C PHE A 53 -3.48 -7.78 4.16
N VAL A 54 -4.63 -8.40 3.92
CA VAL A 54 -4.85 -9.38 2.85
C VAL A 54 -5.39 -8.57 1.67
N ALA A 55 -4.51 -8.20 0.76
CA ALA A 55 -4.81 -7.52 -0.49
C ALA A 55 -4.01 -8.22 -1.58
N ASP A 56 -4.69 -8.63 -2.64
CA ASP A 56 -4.10 -9.24 -3.82
C ASP A 56 -3.60 -8.18 -4.82
N GLU A 57 -3.21 -8.62 -6.01
CA GLU A 57 -2.69 -7.73 -7.05
C GLU A 57 -3.77 -6.82 -7.64
N ASP A 58 -4.99 -7.34 -7.83
CA ASP A 58 -6.12 -6.58 -8.35
C ASP A 58 -6.56 -5.50 -7.35
N ASP A 59 -6.60 -5.84 -6.04
CA ASP A 59 -6.84 -4.88 -4.96
C ASP A 59 -5.81 -3.73 -4.98
N MET A 60 -4.54 -4.07 -5.22
CA MET A 60 -3.46 -3.08 -5.29
C MET A 60 -3.63 -2.15 -6.49
N ILE A 61 -3.92 -2.69 -7.68
CA ILE A 61 -4.14 -1.91 -8.89
C ILE A 61 -5.35 -0.99 -8.71
N LEU A 62 -6.47 -1.51 -8.20
CA LEU A 62 -7.68 -0.72 -7.98
C LEU A 62 -7.45 0.45 -7.02
N ALA A 63 -6.70 0.23 -5.94
CA ALA A 63 -6.37 1.29 -4.99
C ALA A 63 -5.46 2.37 -5.60
N ILE A 64 -4.55 1.98 -6.50
CA ILE A 64 -3.72 2.93 -7.27
C ILE A 64 -4.61 3.76 -8.19
N GLU A 65 -5.52 3.14 -8.95
CA GLU A 65 -6.46 3.84 -9.82
C GLU A 65 -7.33 4.83 -9.03
N GLN A 66 -7.90 4.42 -7.91
CA GLN A 66 -8.71 5.29 -7.05
C GLN A 66 -7.92 6.49 -6.55
N ARG A 67 -6.66 6.30 -6.13
CA ARG A 67 -5.82 7.42 -5.69
C ARG A 67 -5.57 8.43 -6.82
N LEU A 68 -5.30 7.95 -8.03
CA LEU A 68 -5.01 8.81 -9.18
C LEU A 68 -6.24 9.58 -9.66
N VAL A 69 -7.44 9.00 -9.54
CA VAL A 69 -8.71 9.69 -9.84
C VAL A 69 -8.99 10.80 -8.84
N VAL A 70 -8.67 10.61 -7.55
CA VAL A 70 -8.89 11.63 -6.50
C VAL A 70 -7.92 12.81 -6.62
N GLU A 71 -6.75 12.61 -7.22
CA GLU A 71 -5.75 13.68 -7.45
C GLU A 71 -5.96 14.48 -8.74
N GLN A 72 -7.02 14.22 -9.52
CA GLN A 72 -7.40 14.97 -10.73
C GLN A 72 -8.46 16.06 -10.49
#